data_AF-A0A168FFQ1-F1
#
_entry.id   AF-A0A168FFQ1-F1
#
_cell.length_a   1.000
_cell.length_b   1.000
_cell.length_c   1.000
_cell.angle_alpha   90.00
_cell.angle_beta   90.00
_cell.angle_gamma   90.00
#
_symmetry.space_group_name_H-M   'P 1'
#
loop_
_entity.id
_entity.type
_entity.pdbx_description
1 polymer ?
#
loop_
_entity_poly.entity_id
_entity_poly.type
_entity_poly.pdbx_seq_one_letter_code
_entity_poly.pdbx_strand_id
1 'polypeptide(L)'
;MTSSTPATPELLDLTIDNITPNTLRINAQCPSPRLRYLMERLVTHLHDFARETRLSTAEWTAAIQFLTRTGQTCTDVRQEFILLSDILGLSLLVDSINHPKPPSCTEGSVLGPFHTHDAPRMASGGAMSADPAGEPLLVLCSVHDRDGRPIPDVTVDIWETDASGHYDVQHAERGAPSERCVMRSDEEGKFWFRAIAPVSYPIPTDGPVGQLLQKLGRHPWRPAHMHFMLEKPGWDHLITAVYVRGDPYEKTDAVFGVKQSLIVDLEPIDEATASQYGVDAGGKVLRQDFVLASEKDTAELRDKNATEALKNLGLNMKLVDHLPVPDLD
;
A
#
# COMPACT_ATOMS: atom_id res chain seq x y z
N MET A 1 3.29 41.19 28.27
CA MET A 1 4.04 39.94 28.03
C MET A 1 4.65 40.05 26.64
N THR A 2 5.94 40.34 26.55
CA THR A 2 6.66 40.55 25.30
C THR A 2 6.84 39.20 24.61
N SER A 3 6.06 38.96 23.56
CA SER A 3 6.31 37.92 22.57
C SER A 3 7.59 38.30 21.83
N SER A 4 8.75 37.81 22.29
CA SER A 4 9.96 37.84 21.49
C SER A 4 9.87 36.70 20.49
N THR A 5 9.57 37.01 19.24
CA THR A 5 9.81 36.08 18.13
C THR A 5 11.27 35.63 18.23
N PRO A 6 11.57 34.32 18.21
CA PRO A 6 12.96 33.87 18.21
C PRO A 6 13.70 34.53 17.04
N ALA A 7 14.89 35.06 17.29
CA ALA A 7 15.70 35.66 16.23
C ALA A 7 16.00 34.59 15.16
N THR A 8 15.73 34.90 13.90
CA THR A 8 16.04 34.01 12.78
C THR A 8 17.53 33.67 12.79
N PRO A 9 17.91 32.38 12.75
CA PRO A 9 19.31 31.99 12.76
C PRO A 9 20.09 32.60 11.60
N GLU A 10 21.24 33.21 11.89
CA GLU A 10 22.16 33.70 10.87
C GLU A 10 22.78 32.51 10.11
N LEU A 11 22.86 32.62 8.77
CA LEU A 11 23.52 31.63 7.94
C LEU A 11 25.05 31.80 8.00
N LEU A 12 25.77 30.69 7.83
CA LEU A 12 27.20 30.71 7.53
C LEU A 12 27.43 31.24 6.11
N ASP A 13 28.61 31.80 5.83
CA ASP A 13 29.01 32.20 4.48
C ASP A 13 28.94 31.00 3.52
N LEU A 14 28.18 31.12 2.43
CA LEU A 14 27.71 29.97 1.65
C LEU A 14 28.81 29.35 0.79
N THR A 15 29.03 28.05 0.96
CA THR A 15 29.89 27.21 0.12
C THR A 15 29.14 25.95 -0.32
N ILE A 16 29.68 25.25 -1.30
CA ILE A 16 29.13 23.96 -1.74
C ILE A 16 29.10 22.93 -0.59
N ASP A 17 30.04 23.02 0.35
CA ASP A 17 30.17 22.08 1.46
C ASP A 17 29.24 22.39 2.63
N ASN A 18 28.81 23.64 2.79
CA ASN A 18 28.01 24.09 3.95
C ASN A 18 26.55 24.45 3.63
N ILE A 19 26.09 24.27 2.40
CA ILE A 19 24.67 24.49 2.06
C ILE A 19 23.74 23.60 2.89
N THR A 20 24.12 22.35 3.15
CA THR A 20 23.34 21.41 3.98
C THR A 20 23.15 21.92 5.41
N PRO A 21 24.23 22.16 6.21
CA PRO A 21 24.07 22.68 7.57
C PRO A 21 23.34 24.04 7.62
N ASN A 22 23.49 24.90 6.59
CA ASN A 22 22.72 26.14 6.49
C ASN A 22 21.22 25.91 6.34
N THR A 23 20.80 25.00 5.44
CA THR A 23 19.38 24.63 5.30
C THR A 23 18.82 24.02 6.59
N LEU A 24 19.58 23.12 7.23
CA LEU A 24 19.18 22.51 8.51
C LEU A 24 19.01 23.57 9.60
N ARG A 25 19.94 24.52 9.70
CA ARG A 25 19.91 25.61 10.67
C ARG A 25 18.67 26.49 10.53
N ILE A 26 18.25 26.81 9.30
CA ILE A 26 17.01 27.57 9.06
C ILE A 26 15.78 26.74 9.43
N ASN A 27 15.73 25.47 9.04
CA ASN A 27 14.62 24.57 9.34
C ASN A 27 14.49 24.26 10.85
N ALA A 28 15.56 24.44 11.64
CA ALA A 28 15.56 24.19 13.08
C ALA A 28 14.59 25.08 13.87
N GLN A 29 14.13 26.19 13.28
CA GLN A 29 13.08 27.05 13.82
C GLN A 29 11.70 26.37 13.89
N CYS A 30 11.53 25.22 13.23
CA CYS A 30 10.28 24.45 13.29
C CYS A 30 9.99 24.02 14.74
N PRO A 31 8.83 24.40 15.32
CA PRO A 31 8.48 24.07 16.70
C PRO A 31 8.12 22.59 16.88
N SER A 32 7.70 21.90 15.81
CA SER A 32 7.40 20.47 15.84
C SER A 32 8.69 19.66 15.79
N PRO A 33 9.06 18.94 16.87
CA PRO A 33 10.28 18.13 16.89
C PRO A 33 10.27 17.05 15.81
N ARG A 34 9.10 16.45 15.55
CA ARG A 34 8.93 15.41 14.53
C ARG A 34 9.11 15.96 13.13
N LEU A 35 8.46 17.07 12.78
CA LEU A 35 8.61 17.66 11.45
C LEU A 35 10.04 18.16 11.23
N ARG A 36 10.66 18.76 12.25
CA ARG A 36 12.07 19.16 12.20
C ARG A 36 12.97 17.98 11.87
N TYR A 37 12.82 16.86 12.57
CA TYR A 37 13.58 15.65 12.32
C TYR A 37 13.37 15.09 10.91
N LEU A 38 12.11 15.01 10.44
CA LEU A 38 11.79 14.56 9.09
C LEU A 38 12.46 15.43 8.02
N MET A 39 12.36 16.75 8.15
CA MET A 39 12.96 17.69 7.21
C MET A 39 14.49 17.65 7.27
N GLU A 40 15.07 17.46 8.45
CA GLU A 40 16.51 17.30 8.61
C GLU A 40 17.03 16.08 7.84
N ARG A 41 16.39 14.92 8.04
CA ARG A 41 16.77 13.69 7.32
C ARG A 41 16.54 13.83 5.82
N LEU A 42 15.40 14.36 5.40
CA LEU A 42 15.07 14.53 3.98
C LEU A 42 16.09 15.42 3.26
N VAL A 43 16.39 16.61 3.82
CA VAL A 43 17.37 17.55 3.24
C VAL A 43 18.75 16.91 3.17
N THR A 44 19.16 16.22 4.24
CA THR A 44 20.44 15.53 4.29
C THR A 44 20.55 14.48 3.18
N HIS A 45 19.60 13.55 3.10
CA HIS A 45 19.60 12.50 2.07
C HIS A 45 19.50 13.06 0.64
N LEU A 46 18.71 14.12 0.43
CA LEU A 46 18.58 14.76 -0.88
C LEU A 46 19.90 15.44 -1.32
N HIS A 47 20.55 16.18 -0.42
CA HIS A 47 21.83 16.82 -0.73
C HIS A 47 22.96 15.80 -0.88
N ASP A 48 22.95 14.72 -0.08
CA ASP A 48 23.92 13.63 -0.19
C ASP A 48 23.78 12.91 -1.53
N PHE A 49 22.55 12.60 -1.98
CA PHE A 49 22.28 12.04 -3.31
C PHE A 49 22.84 12.94 -4.43
N ALA A 50 22.62 14.25 -4.35
CA ALA A 50 23.14 15.19 -5.34
C ALA A 50 24.68 15.24 -5.36
N ARG A 51 25.32 15.18 -4.19
CA ARG A 51 26.79 15.17 -4.06
C ARG A 51 27.40 13.86 -4.54
N GLU A 52 26.81 12.72 -4.17
CA GLU A 52 27.25 11.37 -4.55
C GLU A 52 27.19 11.19 -6.07
N THR A 53 26.08 11.59 -6.69
CA THR A 53 25.86 11.41 -8.13
C THR A 53 26.50 12.50 -8.98
N ARG A 54 26.99 13.59 -8.37
CA ARG A 54 27.44 14.80 -9.07
C ARG A 54 26.36 15.34 -10.00
N LEU A 55 25.12 15.38 -9.51
CA LEU A 55 23.93 15.71 -10.28
C LEU A 55 24.13 16.97 -11.14
N SER A 56 24.05 16.81 -12.45
CA SER A 56 24.22 17.93 -13.38
C SER A 56 22.98 18.83 -13.42
N THR A 57 23.15 20.07 -13.87
CA THR A 57 22.03 21.00 -14.08
C THR A 57 20.99 20.44 -15.06
N ALA A 58 21.43 19.68 -16.07
CA ALA A 58 20.54 19.06 -17.05
C ALA A 58 19.69 17.96 -16.42
N GLU A 59 20.30 17.05 -15.65
CA GLU A 59 19.59 15.99 -14.92
C GLU A 59 18.66 16.57 -13.86
N TRP A 60 19.10 17.59 -13.12
CA TRP A 60 18.25 18.30 -12.16
C TRP A 60 17.04 18.94 -12.86
N THR A 61 17.23 19.62 -13.99
CA THR A 61 16.14 20.22 -14.76
C THR A 61 15.16 19.15 -15.24
N ALA A 62 15.66 18.02 -15.74
CA ALA A 62 14.84 16.90 -16.16
C ALA A 62 14.03 16.29 -14.99
N ALA A 63 14.63 16.17 -13.81
CA ALA A 63 13.94 15.69 -12.61
C ALA A 63 12.83 16.66 -12.15
N ILE A 64 13.08 17.98 -12.17
CA ILE A 64 12.06 18.99 -11.86
C ILE A 64 10.90 18.92 -12.85
N GLN A 65 11.18 18.81 -14.15
CA GLN A 65 10.15 18.63 -15.18
C GLN A 65 9.38 17.33 -15.01
N PHE A 66 10.05 16.24 -14.64
CA PHE A 66 9.42 14.97 -14.32
C PHE A 66 8.42 15.12 -13.18
N LEU A 67 8.86 15.63 -12.02
CA LEU A 67 8.00 15.81 -10.84
C LEU A 67 6.85 16.79 -11.11
N THR A 68 7.09 17.84 -11.90
CA THR A 68 6.05 18.79 -12.31
C THR A 68 4.97 18.09 -13.13
N ARG A 69 5.36 17.29 -14.13
CA ARG A 69 4.40 16.53 -14.95
C ARG A 69 3.69 15.46 -14.11
N THR A 70 4.37 14.79 -13.19
CA THR A 70 3.74 13.84 -12.26
C THR A 70 2.60 14.50 -11.50
N GLY A 71 2.82 15.71 -10.96
CA GLY A 71 1.76 16.48 -10.32
C GLY A 71 0.61 16.86 -11.27
N GLN A 72 0.93 17.31 -12.48
CA GLN A 72 -0.06 17.70 -13.50
C GLN A 72 -0.90 16.53 -14.04
N THR A 73 -0.38 15.29 -13.96
CA THR A 73 -1.10 14.06 -14.35
C THR A 73 -2.05 13.58 -13.25
N CYS A 74 -1.94 14.07 -12.02
CA CYS A 74 -2.84 13.68 -10.94
C CYS A 74 -4.25 14.29 -11.13
N THR A 75 -5.28 13.50 -10.86
CA THR A 75 -6.70 13.87 -10.86
C THR A 75 -7.40 13.23 -9.65
N ASP A 76 -8.71 13.44 -9.49
CA ASP A 76 -9.50 12.83 -8.41
C ASP A 76 -9.53 11.28 -8.48
N VAL A 77 -9.28 10.71 -9.65
CA VAL A 77 -9.28 9.25 -9.90
C VAL A 77 -7.91 8.70 -10.32
N ARG A 78 -6.91 9.57 -10.47
CA ARG A 78 -5.54 9.18 -10.85
C ARG A 78 -4.52 9.84 -9.93
N GLN A 79 -3.77 9.04 -9.19
CA GLN A 79 -2.73 9.53 -8.29
C GLN A 79 -1.34 9.12 -8.77
N GLU A 80 -0.78 9.89 -9.71
CA GLU A 80 0.54 9.60 -10.32
C GLU A 80 1.69 9.70 -9.30
N PHE A 81 1.57 10.52 -8.26
CA PHE A 81 2.56 10.55 -7.16
C PHE A 81 2.50 9.30 -6.27
N ILE A 82 1.31 8.72 -6.05
CA ILE A 82 1.19 7.43 -5.38
C ILE A 82 1.81 6.35 -6.27
N LEU A 83 1.53 6.36 -7.57
CA LEU A 83 2.13 5.41 -8.50
C LEU A 83 3.66 5.53 -8.55
N LEU A 84 4.20 6.75 -8.47
CA LEU A 84 5.65 6.97 -8.35
C LEU A 84 6.20 6.39 -7.05
N SER A 85 5.50 6.56 -5.92
CA SER A 85 5.86 5.94 -4.64
C SER A 85 5.85 4.41 -4.75
N ASP A 86 4.84 3.83 -5.42
CA ASP A 86 4.69 2.39 -5.62
C ASP A 86 5.85 1.80 -6.43
N ILE A 87 6.17 2.38 -7.59
CA ILE A 87 7.25 1.85 -8.44
C ILE A 87 8.65 2.10 -7.87
N LEU A 88 8.80 2.98 -6.88
CA LEU A 88 10.03 3.18 -6.13
C LEU A 88 10.09 2.31 -4.85
N GLY A 89 9.05 1.51 -4.58
CA GLY A 89 8.95 0.64 -3.40
C GLY A 89 8.68 1.38 -2.09
N LEU A 90 8.44 2.69 -2.14
CA LEU A 90 8.25 3.51 -0.94
C LEU A 90 6.92 3.19 -0.26
N SER A 91 5.85 2.98 -1.00
CA SER A 91 4.52 2.69 -0.44
C SER A 91 4.54 1.42 0.42
N LEU A 92 5.13 0.33 -0.10
CA LEU A 92 5.25 -0.93 0.63
C LEU A 92 6.20 -0.82 1.83
N LEU A 93 7.28 -0.05 1.70
CA LEU A 93 8.18 0.21 2.82
C LEU A 93 7.46 0.95 3.95
N VAL A 94 6.68 1.98 3.63
CA VAL A 94 5.88 2.75 4.60
C VAL A 94 4.84 1.85 5.26
N ASP A 95 4.13 1.02 4.49
CA ASP A 95 3.19 0.03 5.04
C ASP A 95 3.89 -0.91 6.04
N SER A 96 5.01 -1.49 5.64
CA SER A 96 5.76 -2.45 6.47
C SER A 96 6.30 -1.83 7.77
N ILE A 97 6.65 -0.54 7.75
CA ILE A 97 7.09 0.20 8.95
C ILE A 97 5.91 0.46 9.90
N ASN A 98 4.74 0.83 9.37
CA ASN A 98 3.62 1.30 10.17
C ASN A 98 2.68 0.18 10.64
N HIS A 99 2.60 -0.91 9.88
CA HIS A 99 1.75 -2.07 10.13
C HIS A 99 2.56 -3.38 10.19
N PRO A 100 3.62 -3.45 11.02
CA PRO A 100 4.38 -4.68 11.16
C PRO A 100 3.48 -5.76 11.75
N LYS A 101 3.55 -6.96 11.20
CA LYS A 101 2.68 -8.07 11.60
C LYS A 101 3.46 -9.03 12.51
N PRO A 102 2.90 -9.45 13.66
CA PRO A 102 3.42 -10.58 14.40
C PRO A 102 3.53 -11.81 13.49
N PRO A 103 4.46 -12.75 13.76
CA PRO A 103 4.50 -14.02 13.06
C PRO A 103 3.11 -14.68 13.05
N SER A 104 2.77 -15.34 11.95
CA SER A 104 1.47 -15.97 11.65
C SER A 104 0.28 -15.04 11.36
N CYS A 105 0.42 -13.72 11.52
CA CYS A 105 -0.62 -12.78 11.07
C CYS A 105 -0.53 -12.58 9.54
N THR A 106 -1.68 -12.31 8.90
CA THR A 106 -1.69 -12.01 7.46
C THR A 106 -0.93 -10.72 7.18
N GLU A 107 -0.03 -10.78 6.21
CA GLU A 107 0.81 -9.65 5.84
C GLU A 107 0.03 -8.56 5.10
N GLY A 108 0.42 -7.30 5.32
CA GLY A 108 -0.05 -6.18 4.52
C GLY A 108 0.54 -6.17 3.11
N SER A 109 -0.14 -5.53 2.17
CA SER A 109 0.33 -5.22 0.82
C SER A 109 -0.13 -3.81 0.44
N VAL A 110 0.30 -3.32 -0.72
CA VAL A 110 -0.04 -1.97 -1.18
C VAL A 110 -1.55 -1.81 -1.41
N LEU A 111 -2.13 -0.70 -0.93
CA LEU A 111 -3.53 -0.34 -1.21
C LEU A 111 -3.77 -0.17 -2.72
N GLY A 112 -2.79 0.41 -3.42
CA GLY A 112 -2.96 0.85 -4.79
C GLY A 112 -3.90 2.05 -4.92
N PRO A 113 -4.05 2.61 -6.13
CA PRO A 113 -4.78 3.86 -6.35
C PRO A 113 -6.28 3.68 -6.64
N PHE A 114 -6.83 2.46 -6.56
CA PHE A 114 -8.15 2.12 -7.12
C PHE A 114 -9.24 1.74 -6.09
N HIS A 115 -8.94 1.85 -4.80
CA HIS A 115 -9.98 1.76 -3.75
C HIS A 115 -10.92 2.96 -3.82
N THR A 116 -12.21 2.74 -3.56
CA THR A 116 -13.24 3.79 -3.54
C THR A 116 -14.22 3.57 -2.39
N HIS A 117 -14.84 4.66 -1.92
CA HIS A 117 -15.81 4.61 -0.82
C HIS A 117 -17.26 4.35 -1.26
N ASP A 118 -17.50 4.18 -2.57
CA ASP A 118 -18.83 3.96 -3.14
C ASP A 118 -19.16 2.49 -3.42
N ALA A 119 -18.29 1.56 -3.00
CA ALA A 119 -18.52 0.12 -3.14
C ALA A 119 -19.83 -0.31 -2.44
N PRO A 120 -20.69 -1.09 -3.10
CA PRO A 120 -21.96 -1.50 -2.54
C PRO A 120 -21.76 -2.51 -1.40
N ARG A 121 -22.58 -2.38 -0.35
CA ARG A 121 -22.66 -3.42 0.68
C ARG A 121 -23.32 -4.67 0.11
N MET A 122 -22.76 -5.83 0.39
CA MET A 122 -23.20 -7.11 -0.12
C MET A 122 -23.27 -8.13 1.00
N ALA A 123 -24.34 -8.93 1.01
CA ALA A 123 -24.43 -10.08 1.90
C ALA A 123 -23.54 -11.22 1.40
N SER A 124 -23.12 -12.09 2.32
CA SER A 124 -22.38 -13.30 1.95
C SER A 124 -23.18 -14.11 0.93
N GLY A 125 -22.48 -14.57 -0.10
CA GLY A 125 -23.06 -15.24 -1.26
C GLY A 125 -23.59 -14.34 -2.35
N GLY A 126 -23.31 -13.03 -2.30
CA GLY A 126 -23.56 -12.12 -3.42
C GLY A 126 -22.62 -12.36 -4.62
N ALA A 127 -22.95 -11.75 -5.76
CA ALA A 127 -22.10 -11.73 -6.95
C ALA A 127 -21.48 -10.34 -7.10
N MET A 128 -20.16 -10.26 -6.98
CA MET A 128 -19.39 -9.01 -7.02
C MET A 128 -19.15 -8.50 -8.44
N SER A 129 -19.04 -9.42 -9.40
CA SER A 129 -18.87 -9.09 -10.82
C SER A 129 -20.09 -9.53 -11.63
N ALA A 130 -20.39 -8.75 -12.66
CA ALA A 130 -21.33 -9.09 -13.72
C ALA A 130 -20.65 -9.20 -15.10
N ASP A 131 -19.31 -9.22 -15.13
CA ASP A 131 -18.53 -9.30 -16.36
C ASP A 131 -18.69 -10.68 -17.03
N PRO A 132 -19.34 -10.76 -18.20
CA PRO A 132 -19.57 -12.03 -18.88
C PRO A 132 -18.29 -12.62 -19.51
N ALA A 133 -17.21 -11.84 -19.63
CA ALA A 133 -15.92 -12.30 -20.15
C ALA A 133 -15.02 -12.90 -19.06
N GLY A 134 -15.34 -12.67 -17.78
CA GLY A 134 -14.56 -13.20 -16.66
C GLY A 134 -14.82 -14.69 -16.42
N GLU A 135 -13.75 -15.41 -16.06
CA GLU A 135 -13.87 -16.80 -15.64
C GLU A 135 -14.50 -16.85 -14.24
N PRO A 136 -15.62 -17.55 -14.02
CA PRO A 136 -16.29 -17.57 -12.71
C PRO A 136 -15.39 -18.08 -11.58
N LEU A 137 -15.35 -17.33 -10.47
CA LEU A 137 -14.58 -17.67 -9.28
C LEU A 137 -15.48 -17.65 -8.04
N LEU A 138 -15.46 -18.74 -7.27
CA LEU A 138 -16.00 -18.77 -5.92
C LEU A 138 -14.90 -18.34 -4.94
N VAL A 139 -15.16 -17.33 -4.11
CA VAL A 139 -14.21 -16.87 -3.10
C VAL A 139 -14.74 -17.20 -1.72
N LEU A 140 -13.98 -17.99 -0.97
CA LEU A 140 -14.32 -18.47 0.37
C LEU A 140 -13.29 -17.95 1.36
N CYS A 141 -13.71 -17.08 2.27
CA CYS A 141 -12.82 -16.43 3.22
C CYS A 141 -13.22 -16.69 4.66
N SER A 142 -12.24 -16.65 5.55
CA SER A 142 -12.43 -16.61 6.99
C SER A 142 -11.55 -15.55 7.63
N VAL A 143 -11.95 -15.04 8.79
CA VAL A 143 -11.21 -14.09 9.60
C VAL A 143 -11.12 -14.60 11.03
N HIS A 144 -9.90 -14.75 11.53
CA HIS A 144 -9.65 -15.24 12.87
C HIS A 144 -8.47 -14.53 13.54
N ASP A 145 -8.37 -14.69 14.85
CA ASP A 145 -7.24 -14.20 15.64
C ASP A 145 -6.06 -15.18 15.59
N ARG A 146 -4.96 -14.81 16.26
CA ARG A 146 -3.73 -15.61 16.35
C ARG A 146 -3.91 -16.93 17.10
N ASP A 147 -4.94 -17.05 17.93
CA ASP A 147 -5.30 -18.27 18.66
C ASP A 147 -6.32 -19.12 17.87
N GLY A 148 -6.66 -18.71 16.64
CA GLY A 148 -7.62 -19.40 15.77
C GLY A 148 -9.08 -19.15 16.13
N ARG A 149 -9.38 -18.15 16.98
CA ARG A 149 -10.77 -17.80 17.31
C ARG A 149 -11.38 -16.96 16.19
N PRO A 150 -12.60 -17.27 15.73
CA PRO A 150 -13.24 -16.49 14.69
C PRO A 150 -13.48 -15.04 15.14
N ILE A 151 -13.36 -14.11 14.20
CA ILE A 151 -13.64 -12.69 14.45
C ILE A 151 -14.90 -12.31 13.66
N PRO A 152 -16.08 -12.21 14.30
CA PRO A 152 -17.30 -11.79 13.63
C PRO A 152 -17.31 -10.30 13.34
N ASP A 153 -18.23 -9.82 12.50
CA ASP A 153 -18.49 -8.39 12.26
C ASP A 153 -17.27 -7.59 11.77
N VAL A 154 -16.28 -8.22 11.13
CA VAL A 154 -15.20 -7.52 10.44
C VAL A 154 -15.76 -6.95 9.15
N THR A 155 -15.61 -5.66 8.91
CA THR A 155 -15.99 -5.04 7.63
C THR A 155 -14.87 -5.31 6.63
N VAL A 156 -15.22 -5.84 5.46
CA VAL A 156 -14.24 -6.25 4.44
C VAL A 156 -14.59 -5.57 3.12
N ASP A 157 -13.78 -4.60 2.72
CA ASP A 157 -13.82 -4.01 1.39
C ASP A 157 -13.00 -4.90 0.44
N ILE A 158 -13.58 -5.23 -0.71
CA ILE A 158 -13.01 -6.13 -1.71
C ILE A 158 -13.08 -5.43 -3.06
N TRP A 159 -11.99 -5.47 -3.83
CA TRP A 159 -11.97 -4.95 -5.19
C TRP A 159 -10.95 -5.69 -6.07
N GLU A 160 -11.24 -5.79 -7.35
CA GLU A 160 -10.37 -6.38 -8.38
C GLU A 160 -10.61 -5.71 -9.74
N THR A 161 -9.85 -6.12 -10.76
CA THR A 161 -10.08 -5.70 -12.15
C THR A 161 -11.17 -6.54 -12.81
N ASP A 162 -11.79 -6.00 -13.85
CA ASP A 162 -12.55 -6.78 -14.81
C ASP A 162 -11.67 -7.76 -15.62
N ALA A 163 -12.27 -8.58 -16.48
CA ALA A 163 -11.56 -9.56 -17.30
C ALA A 163 -10.62 -8.92 -18.34
N SER A 164 -10.73 -7.60 -18.58
CA SER A 164 -9.82 -6.84 -19.44
C SER A 164 -8.61 -6.28 -18.69
N GLY A 165 -8.54 -6.44 -17.37
CA GLY A 165 -7.47 -5.93 -16.52
C GLY A 165 -7.65 -4.45 -16.14
N HIS A 166 -8.87 -3.94 -16.15
CA HIS A 166 -9.18 -2.56 -15.72
C HIS A 166 -10.06 -2.56 -14.48
N TYR A 167 -9.78 -1.65 -13.54
CA TYR A 167 -10.76 -1.29 -12.51
C TYR A 167 -11.85 -0.42 -13.12
N ASP A 168 -13.07 -0.52 -12.60
CA ASP A 168 -14.22 0.30 -12.98
C ASP A 168 -13.92 1.81 -13.08
N VAL A 169 -13.13 2.36 -12.15
CA VAL A 169 -12.68 3.77 -12.12
C VAL A 169 -11.79 4.18 -13.28
N GLN A 170 -11.25 3.24 -14.03
CA GLN A 170 -10.45 3.50 -15.23
C GLN A 170 -11.30 3.63 -16.49
N HIS A 171 -12.57 3.18 -16.45
CA HIS A 171 -13.48 3.30 -17.58
C HIS A 171 -14.06 4.71 -17.67
N ALA A 172 -13.91 5.35 -18.83
CA ALA A 172 -14.40 6.71 -19.08
C ALA A 172 -15.92 6.85 -18.86
N GLU A 173 -16.67 5.77 -19.12
CA GLU A 173 -18.12 5.69 -18.95
C GLU A 173 -18.52 4.89 -17.71
N ARG A 174 -17.78 5.04 -16.60
CA ARG A 174 -18.13 4.40 -15.32
C ARG A 174 -19.56 4.80 -14.89
N GLY A 175 -20.50 3.90 -15.09
CA GLY A 175 -21.90 4.11 -14.72
C GLY A 175 -22.20 3.81 -13.25
N ALA A 176 -21.64 2.73 -12.73
CA ALA A 176 -21.80 2.29 -11.34
C ALA A 176 -20.53 1.55 -10.88
N PRO A 177 -20.31 1.41 -9.57
CA PRO A 177 -19.30 0.51 -9.03
C PRO A 177 -19.45 -0.91 -9.56
N SER A 178 -18.35 -1.51 -10.01
CA SER A 178 -18.30 -2.91 -10.43
C SER A 178 -17.00 -3.57 -9.95
N GLU A 179 -17.01 -4.90 -9.84
CA GLU A 179 -15.87 -5.72 -9.35
C GLU A 179 -15.39 -5.28 -7.95
N ARG A 180 -16.31 -4.70 -7.17
CA ARG A 180 -16.07 -4.26 -5.79
C ARG A 180 -17.29 -4.45 -4.91
N CYS A 181 -17.07 -4.76 -3.64
CA CYS A 181 -18.13 -4.80 -2.64
C CYS A 181 -17.59 -4.61 -1.23
N VAL A 182 -18.51 -4.36 -0.29
CA VAL A 182 -18.23 -4.36 1.16
C VAL A 182 -19.04 -5.45 1.82
N MET A 183 -18.37 -6.39 2.48
CA MET A 183 -18.99 -7.51 3.20
C MET A 183 -18.74 -7.42 4.71
N ARG A 184 -19.37 -8.34 5.45
CA ARG A 184 -19.09 -8.58 6.86
C ARG A 184 -18.90 -10.06 7.14
N SER A 185 -17.94 -10.37 8.02
CA SER A 185 -17.78 -11.73 8.55
C SER A 185 -18.94 -12.11 9.47
N ASP A 186 -19.37 -13.37 9.39
CA ASP A 186 -20.40 -13.97 10.25
C ASP A 186 -19.87 -14.38 11.64
N GLU A 187 -20.70 -15.02 12.46
CA GLU A 187 -20.36 -15.49 13.82
C GLU A 187 -19.16 -16.46 13.84
N GLU A 188 -18.95 -17.20 12.76
CA GLU A 188 -17.80 -18.09 12.56
C GLU A 188 -16.63 -17.40 11.85
N GLY A 189 -16.68 -16.08 11.68
CA GLY A 189 -15.66 -15.28 11.03
C GLY A 189 -15.65 -15.43 9.51
N LYS A 190 -16.65 -16.06 8.90
CA LYS A 190 -16.66 -16.40 7.47
C LYS A 190 -17.39 -15.37 6.64
N PHE A 191 -16.96 -15.23 5.40
CA PHE A 191 -17.69 -14.54 4.35
C PHE A 191 -17.31 -15.15 3.00
N TRP A 192 -18.21 -15.08 2.03
CA TRP A 192 -17.98 -15.64 0.71
C TRP A 192 -18.75 -14.88 -0.36
N PHE A 193 -18.29 -14.98 -1.61
CA PHE A 193 -18.89 -14.29 -2.74
C PHE A 193 -18.52 -14.96 -4.06
N ARG A 194 -19.28 -14.63 -5.11
CA ARG A 194 -18.94 -14.96 -6.49
C ARG A 194 -18.24 -13.77 -7.13
N ALA A 195 -17.11 -14.05 -7.74
CA ALA A 195 -16.21 -13.12 -8.40
C ALA A 195 -15.87 -13.64 -9.80
N ILE A 196 -14.90 -13.01 -10.44
CA ILE A 196 -14.22 -13.54 -11.62
C ILE A 196 -12.76 -13.84 -11.24
N ALA A 197 -12.09 -14.70 -11.99
CA ALA A 197 -10.68 -14.97 -11.76
C ALA A 197 -9.86 -13.72 -12.07
N PRO A 198 -9.00 -13.24 -11.14
CA PRO A 198 -8.16 -12.08 -11.40
C PRO A 198 -7.24 -12.31 -12.60
N VAL A 199 -6.97 -11.25 -13.34
CA VAL A 199 -6.02 -11.27 -14.48
C VAL A 199 -4.85 -10.34 -14.18
N SER A 200 -3.68 -10.63 -14.74
CA SER A 200 -2.56 -9.69 -14.70
C SER A 200 -2.87 -8.48 -15.57
N TYR A 201 -2.40 -7.32 -15.14
CA TYR A 201 -2.65 -6.05 -15.83
C TYR A 201 -1.47 -5.10 -15.70
N PRO A 202 -1.24 -4.20 -16.67
CA PRO A 202 -0.23 -3.16 -16.55
C PRO A 202 -0.73 -2.01 -15.69
N ILE A 203 0.14 -1.46 -14.84
CA ILE A 203 -0.12 -0.14 -14.24
C ILE A 203 -0.21 0.94 -15.34
N PRO A 204 -0.82 2.12 -15.09
CA PRO A 204 -0.87 3.19 -16.08
C PRO A 204 0.52 3.55 -16.65
N THR A 205 0.65 3.53 -17.98
CA THR A 205 1.93 3.76 -18.68
C THR A 205 1.97 5.02 -19.54
N ASP A 206 0.83 5.70 -19.68
CA ASP A 206 0.65 6.93 -20.46
C ASP A 206 1.18 8.19 -19.76
N GLY A 207 1.52 8.08 -18.46
CA GLY A 207 2.04 9.17 -17.64
C GLY A 207 3.57 9.20 -17.50
N PRO A 208 4.11 10.18 -16.76
CA PRO A 208 5.53 10.26 -16.45
C PRO A 208 6.08 8.98 -15.82
N VAL A 209 5.33 8.32 -14.93
CA VAL A 209 5.80 7.09 -14.27
C VAL A 209 6.02 5.96 -15.29
N GLY A 210 5.10 5.80 -16.24
CA GLY A 210 5.26 4.87 -17.35
C GLY A 210 6.51 5.15 -18.20
N GLN A 211 6.76 6.42 -18.51
CA GLN A 211 7.97 6.84 -19.23
C GLN A 211 9.24 6.54 -18.43
N LEU A 212 9.21 6.68 -17.10
CA LEU A 212 10.33 6.33 -16.23
C LEU A 212 10.58 4.81 -16.24
N LEU A 213 9.55 3.98 -16.11
CA LEU A 213 9.70 2.52 -16.21
C LEU A 213 10.31 2.11 -17.55
N GLN A 214 9.83 2.69 -18.65
CA GLN A 214 10.39 2.44 -19.97
C GLN A 214 11.88 2.80 -20.05
N LYS A 215 12.29 3.96 -19.52
CA LYS A 215 13.70 4.39 -19.46
C LYS A 215 14.56 3.46 -18.60
N LEU A 216 13.99 2.88 -17.55
CA LEU A 216 14.64 1.90 -16.67
C LEU A 216 14.61 0.47 -17.22
N GLY A 217 13.98 0.23 -18.38
CA GLY A 217 13.82 -1.11 -18.95
C GLY A 217 12.91 -2.03 -18.11
N ARG A 218 12.01 -1.46 -17.30
CA ARG A 218 11.07 -2.20 -16.45
C ARG A 218 9.73 -2.41 -17.14
N HIS A 219 9.13 -3.57 -16.94
CA HIS A 219 7.76 -3.82 -17.38
C HIS A 219 6.73 -3.19 -16.40
N PRO A 220 5.52 -2.85 -16.87
CA PRO A 220 4.48 -2.24 -16.03
C PRO A 220 3.54 -3.24 -15.35
N TRP A 221 3.68 -4.54 -15.64
CA TRP A 221 2.73 -5.55 -15.22
C TRP A 221 2.73 -5.84 -13.71
N ARG A 222 1.52 -5.97 -13.18
CA ARG A 222 1.22 -6.58 -11.89
C ARG A 222 0.65 -7.99 -12.13
N PRO A 223 1.00 -8.97 -11.28
CA PRO A 223 0.40 -10.30 -11.34
C PRO A 223 -1.10 -10.26 -11.03
N ALA A 224 -1.85 -11.26 -11.47
CA ALA A 224 -3.26 -11.43 -11.11
C ALA A 224 -3.46 -11.41 -9.57
N HIS A 225 -4.33 -10.54 -9.08
CA HIS A 225 -4.61 -10.40 -7.65
C HIS A 225 -5.98 -9.83 -7.33
N MET A 226 -6.43 -10.07 -6.09
CA MET A 226 -7.64 -9.49 -5.51
C MET A 226 -7.27 -8.74 -4.24
N HIS A 227 -7.79 -7.54 -4.08
CA HIS A 227 -7.52 -6.70 -2.92
C HIS A 227 -8.53 -6.92 -1.81
N PHE A 228 -8.06 -6.74 -0.57
CA PHE A 228 -8.89 -6.79 0.63
C PHE A 228 -8.46 -5.68 1.60
N MET A 229 -9.43 -5.03 2.21
CA MET A 229 -9.22 -4.12 3.34
C MET A 229 -10.16 -4.51 4.47
N LEU A 230 -9.58 -4.95 5.60
CA LEU A 230 -10.30 -5.49 6.74
C LEU A 230 -10.25 -4.50 7.90
N GLU A 231 -11.43 -4.09 8.37
CA GLU A 231 -11.59 -3.10 9.43
C GLU A 231 -12.52 -3.63 10.55
N LYS A 232 -12.01 -3.59 11.79
CA LYS A 232 -12.80 -3.80 13.00
C LYS A 232 -12.12 -3.09 14.19
N PRO A 233 -12.84 -2.28 14.98
CA PRO A 233 -12.24 -1.62 16.14
C PRO A 233 -11.52 -2.59 17.08
N GLY A 234 -10.29 -2.24 17.49
CA GLY A 234 -9.43 -3.07 18.33
C GLY A 234 -8.56 -4.07 17.57
N TRP A 235 -8.76 -4.18 16.25
CA TRP A 235 -7.93 -4.96 15.33
C TRP A 235 -7.18 -4.05 14.39
N ASP A 236 -5.96 -4.43 14.06
CA ASP A 236 -5.13 -3.65 13.14
C ASP A 236 -5.81 -3.57 11.77
N HIS A 237 -5.85 -2.36 11.22
CA HIS A 237 -6.43 -2.10 9.91
C HIS A 237 -5.58 -2.78 8.84
N LEU A 238 -6.07 -3.89 8.29
CA LEU A 238 -5.31 -4.71 7.35
C LEU A 238 -5.69 -4.36 5.92
N ILE A 239 -4.77 -3.72 5.22
CA ILE A 239 -4.80 -3.57 3.76
C ILE A 239 -3.90 -4.66 3.17
N THR A 240 -4.43 -5.50 2.29
CA THR A 240 -3.67 -6.56 1.66
C THR A 240 -4.21 -6.92 0.27
N ALA A 241 -3.52 -7.84 -0.39
CA ALA A 241 -3.95 -8.44 -1.64
C ALA A 241 -3.47 -9.89 -1.67
N VAL A 242 -4.24 -10.77 -2.30
CA VAL A 242 -3.82 -12.15 -2.58
C VAL A 242 -3.49 -12.29 -4.05
N TYR A 243 -2.41 -12.99 -4.34
CA TYR A 243 -1.82 -13.11 -5.68
C TYR A 243 -1.96 -14.54 -6.19
N VAL A 244 -2.30 -14.72 -7.47
CA VAL A 244 -2.49 -16.05 -8.04
C VAL A 244 -1.15 -16.74 -8.28
N ARG A 245 -1.01 -17.97 -7.76
CA ARG A 245 0.18 -18.79 -7.96
C ARG A 245 0.42 -19.09 -9.44
N GLY A 246 1.67 -18.95 -9.86
CA GLY A 246 2.10 -19.27 -11.22
C GLY A 246 1.82 -18.17 -12.24
N ASP A 247 1.32 -17.01 -11.80
CA ASP A 247 1.22 -15.84 -12.67
C ASP A 247 2.62 -15.45 -13.22
N PRO A 248 2.75 -15.11 -14.51
CA PRO A 248 4.03 -14.74 -15.12
C PRO A 248 4.79 -13.60 -14.41
N TYR A 249 4.08 -12.73 -13.70
CA TYR A 249 4.63 -11.56 -13.02
C TYR A 249 4.69 -11.70 -11.49
N GLU A 250 4.39 -12.91 -10.94
CA GLU A 250 4.42 -13.20 -9.50
C GLU A 250 5.74 -12.76 -8.85
N LYS A 251 6.85 -12.93 -9.55
CA LYS A 251 8.20 -12.64 -9.04
C LYS A 251 8.77 -11.31 -9.51
N THR A 252 8.00 -10.55 -10.30
CA THR A 252 8.48 -9.32 -10.96
C THR A 252 7.45 -8.18 -10.91
N ASP A 253 6.51 -8.21 -9.96
CA ASP A 253 5.49 -7.18 -9.79
C ASP A 253 6.07 -5.75 -9.86
N ALA A 254 5.51 -4.92 -10.74
CA ALA A 254 5.96 -3.56 -10.99
C ALA A 254 5.95 -2.65 -9.74
N VAL A 255 5.16 -3.00 -8.73
CA VAL A 255 5.03 -2.23 -7.47
C VAL A 255 5.50 -3.00 -6.24
N PHE A 256 6.16 -4.15 -6.44
CA PHE A 256 6.76 -4.96 -5.38
C PHE A 256 5.77 -5.52 -4.34
N GLY A 257 4.47 -5.61 -4.64
CA GLY A 257 3.42 -5.94 -3.66
C GLY A 257 3.37 -7.41 -3.23
N VAL A 258 3.99 -8.32 -3.99
CA VAL A 258 3.91 -9.77 -3.76
C VAL A 258 4.75 -10.19 -2.55
N LYS A 259 4.13 -10.95 -1.66
CA LYS A 259 4.79 -11.67 -0.56
C LYS A 259 4.42 -13.15 -0.65
N GLN A 260 5.35 -14.03 -0.28
CA GLN A 260 5.16 -15.48 -0.42
C GLN A 260 3.93 -16.01 0.33
N SER A 261 3.61 -15.42 1.48
CA SER A 261 2.45 -15.74 2.32
C SER A 261 1.11 -15.32 1.70
N LEU A 262 1.13 -14.43 0.71
CA LEU A 262 -0.04 -13.88 0.04
C LEU A 262 -0.32 -14.54 -1.32
N ILE A 263 0.46 -15.57 -1.68
CA ILE A 263 0.25 -16.31 -2.93
C ILE A 263 -0.71 -17.47 -2.68
N VAL A 264 -1.85 -17.43 -3.38
CA VAL A 264 -2.96 -18.38 -3.28
C VAL A 264 -3.11 -19.20 -4.55
N ASP A 265 -3.73 -20.37 -4.42
CA ASP A 265 -4.06 -21.25 -5.53
C ASP A 265 -5.51 -21.02 -5.97
N LEU A 266 -5.76 -21.10 -7.29
CA LEU A 266 -7.11 -21.18 -7.83
C LEU A 266 -7.40 -22.64 -8.17
N GLU A 267 -8.18 -23.30 -7.32
CA GLU A 267 -8.44 -24.73 -7.41
C GLU A 267 -9.72 -25.01 -8.20
N PRO A 268 -9.85 -26.16 -8.88
CA PRO A 268 -11.15 -26.59 -9.42
C PRO A 268 -12.18 -26.76 -8.29
N ILE A 269 -13.42 -26.31 -8.51
CA ILE A 269 -14.52 -26.55 -7.56
C ILE A 269 -14.92 -28.04 -7.58
N ASP A 270 -14.92 -28.69 -6.42
CA ASP A 270 -15.50 -30.03 -6.28
C ASP A 270 -17.03 -30.01 -6.16
N GLU A 271 -17.70 -31.13 -6.45
CA GLU A 271 -19.17 -31.23 -6.44
C GLU A 271 -19.78 -30.86 -5.08
N ALA A 272 -19.09 -31.19 -3.98
CA ALA A 272 -19.57 -30.90 -2.63
C ALA A 272 -19.60 -29.40 -2.36
N THR A 273 -18.52 -28.70 -2.71
CA THR A 273 -18.40 -27.24 -2.60
C THR A 273 -19.38 -26.56 -3.55
N ALA A 274 -19.48 -27.03 -4.80
CA ALA A 274 -20.41 -26.48 -5.78
C ALA A 274 -21.86 -26.56 -5.27
N SER A 275 -22.26 -27.72 -4.74
CA SER A 275 -23.58 -27.94 -4.17
C SER A 275 -23.83 -27.11 -2.92
N GLN A 276 -22.84 -27.01 -2.02
CA GLN A 276 -22.95 -26.23 -0.79
C GLN A 276 -23.18 -24.74 -1.05
N TYR A 277 -22.48 -24.16 -2.03
CA TYR A 277 -22.51 -22.72 -2.31
C TYR A 277 -23.41 -22.34 -3.51
N GLY A 278 -24.06 -23.32 -4.13
CA GLY A 278 -24.98 -23.11 -5.25
C GLY A 278 -24.29 -22.54 -6.49
N VAL A 279 -23.11 -23.07 -6.83
CA VAL A 279 -22.31 -22.67 -8.00
C VAL A 279 -22.03 -23.86 -8.92
N ASP A 280 -21.60 -23.59 -10.15
CA ASP A 280 -21.26 -24.64 -11.11
C ASP A 280 -19.94 -25.33 -10.76
N ALA A 281 -19.91 -26.67 -10.81
CA ALA A 281 -18.71 -27.48 -10.53
C ALA A 281 -17.58 -27.33 -11.58
N GLY A 282 -17.80 -26.53 -12.64
CA GLY A 282 -16.79 -26.22 -13.65
C GLY A 282 -15.98 -24.96 -13.38
N GLY A 283 -16.29 -24.21 -12.31
CA GLY A 283 -15.57 -22.99 -11.93
C GLY A 283 -14.32 -23.24 -11.09
N LYS A 284 -13.68 -22.15 -10.68
CA LYS A 284 -12.55 -22.17 -9.74
C LYS A 284 -12.94 -21.70 -8.35
N VAL A 285 -12.19 -22.09 -7.33
CA VAL A 285 -12.32 -21.62 -5.95
C VAL A 285 -11.02 -21.01 -5.45
N LEU A 286 -11.12 -19.87 -4.79
CA LEU A 286 -10.08 -19.23 -3.99
C LEU A 286 -10.45 -19.38 -2.52
N ARG A 287 -9.53 -19.91 -1.71
CA ARG A 287 -9.68 -20.02 -0.26
C ARG A 287 -8.66 -19.14 0.44
N GLN A 288 -9.12 -18.25 1.31
CA GLN A 288 -8.22 -17.34 2.04
C GLN A 288 -8.62 -17.22 3.51
N ASP A 289 -7.70 -17.59 4.40
CA ASP A 289 -7.83 -17.36 5.83
C ASP A 289 -7.04 -16.10 6.23
N PHE A 290 -7.74 -15.12 6.80
CA PHE A 290 -7.15 -13.88 7.29
C PHE A 290 -6.91 -13.97 8.80
N VAL A 291 -5.66 -13.78 9.20
CA VAL A 291 -5.25 -13.76 10.60
C VAL A 291 -4.98 -12.32 11.00
N LEU A 292 -5.88 -11.72 11.78
CA LEU A 292 -5.73 -10.34 12.20
C LEU A 292 -4.88 -10.22 13.47
N ALA A 293 -4.01 -9.21 13.48
CA ALA A 293 -3.34 -8.75 14.69
C ALA A 293 -4.25 -7.77 15.43
N SER A 294 -4.14 -7.71 16.76
CA SER A 294 -4.78 -6.63 17.51
C SER A 294 -4.04 -5.31 17.26
N GLU A 295 -4.72 -4.16 17.37
CA GLU A 295 -4.08 -2.84 17.29
C GLU A 295 -2.91 -2.73 18.28
N LYS A 296 -3.09 -3.32 19.47
CA LYS A 296 -2.08 -3.34 20.52
C LYS A 296 -0.83 -4.12 20.10
N ASP A 297 -0.99 -5.34 19.57
CA ASP A 297 0.14 -6.17 19.13
C ASP A 297 0.93 -5.47 18.01
N THR A 298 0.24 -4.88 17.04
CA THR A 298 0.88 -4.11 15.96
C THR A 298 1.61 -2.89 16.50
N ALA A 299 0.99 -2.12 17.40
CA ALA A 299 1.61 -0.92 17.98
C ALA A 299 2.86 -1.26 18.81
N GLU A 300 2.80 -2.28 19.66
CA GLU A 300 3.95 -2.73 20.46
C GLU A 300 5.10 -3.23 19.56
N LEU A 301 4.78 -3.97 18.50
CA LEU A 301 5.78 -4.44 17.55
C LEU A 301 6.40 -3.28 16.75
N ARG A 302 5.60 -2.29 16.34
CA ARG A 302 6.08 -1.09 15.66
C ARG A 302 7.06 -0.30 16.55
N ASP A 303 6.70 -0.06 17.80
CA ASP A 303 7.54 0.68 18.74
C ASP A 303 8.87 -0.04 19.01
N LYS A 304 8.80 -1.37 19.17
CA LYS A 304 9.98 -2.22 19.30
C LYS A 304 10.89 -2.12 18.07
N ASN A 305 10.33 -2.33 16.88
CA ASN A 305 11.08 -2.29 15.62
C ASN A 305 11.69 -0.90 15.38
N ALA A 306 10.95 0.17 15.67
CA ALA A 306 11.45 1.53 15.55
C ALA A 306 12.64 1.76 16.50
N THR A 307 12.52 1.35 17.77
CA THR A 307 13.59 1.51 18.76
C THR A 307 14.86 0.74 18.35
N GLU A 308 14.71 -0.51 17.90
CA GLU A 308 15.81 -1.34 17.43
C GLU A 308 16.49 -0.74 16.18
N ALA A 309 15.70 -0.27 15.21
CA ALA A 309 16.20 0.36 13.99
C ALA A 309 17.02 1.63 14.30
N LEU A 310 16.54 2.48 15.20
CA LEU A 310 17.23 3.73 15.55
C LEU A 310 18.53 3.46 16.31
N LYS A 311 18.52 2.47 17.20
CA LYS A 311 19.73 2.01 17.90
C LYS A 311 20.78 1.49 16.90
N ASN A 312 20.37 0.74 15.88
CA ASN A 312 21.27 0.24 14.84
C ASN A 312 21.86 1.37 13.97
N LEU A 313 21.15 2.49 13.84
CA LEU A 313 21.65 3.70 13.17
C LEU A 313 22.55 4.55 14.08
N GLY A 314 22.78 4.16 15.34
CA GLY A 314 23.56 4.92 16.31
C GLY A 314 22.89 6.24 16.73
N LEU A 315 21.57 6.34 16.57
CA LEU A 315 20.80 7.56 16.83
C LEU A 315 20.20 7.50 18.24
N ASN A 316 20.53 8.49 19.08
CA ASN A 316 19.86 8.70 20.37
C ASN A 316 18.49 9.33 20.11
N MET A 317 17.45 8.52 20.26
CA MET A 317 16.09 8.86 19.88
C MET A 317 15.12 8.39 20.95
N LYS A 318 14.04 9.15 21.15
CA LYS A 318 12.88 8.75 21.95
C LYS A 318 11.64 8.66 21.07
N LEU A 319 10.65 7.88 21.50
CA LEU A 319 9.34 7.84 20.86
C LEU A 319 8.42 8.88 21.51
N VAL A 320 7.83 9.76 20.70
CA VAL A 320 6.74 10.67 21.08
C VAL A 320 5.56 10.32 20.19
N ASP A 321 4.44 9.91 20.79
CA ASP A 321 3.25 9.42 20.08
C ASP A 321 3.60 8.32 19.05
N HIS A 322 4.37 7.32 19.46
CA HIS A 322 4.86 6.21 18.62
C HIS A 322 5.79 6.62 17.45
N LEU A 323 6.20 7.88 17.39
CA LEU A 323 7.07 8.39 16.33
C LEU A 323 8.44 8.79 16.87
N PRO A 324 9.54 8.43 16.19
CA PRO A 324 10.86 8.75 16.69
C PRO A 324 11.19 10.23 16.52
N VAL A 325 11.77 10.80 17.58
CA VAL A 325 12.31 12.16 17.63
C VAL A 325 13.70 12.12 18.29
N PRO A 326 14.63 13.00 17.86
CA PRO A 326 15.94 13.12 18.49
C PRO A 326 15.81 13.34 19.99
N ASP A 327 16.56 12.56 20.76
CA ASP A 327 16.67 12.76 22.20
C ASP A 327 17.77 13.81 22.44
N LEU A 328 17.33 15.06 22.53
CA LEU A 328 18.19 16.24 22.73
C LEU A 328 18.39 16.47 24.24
N ASP A 329 18.97 15.49 24.93
CA ASP A 329 19.49 15.65 26.29
C ASP A 329 21.03 15.72 26.27
#